data_AF-K2RMS7-F1
#
_entry.id   AF-K2RMS7-F1
#
_cell.length_a   1.000
_cell.length_b   1.000
_cell.length_c   1.000
_cell.angle_alpha   90.00
_cell.angle_beta   90.00
_cell.angle_gamma   90.00
#
_symmetry.space_group_name_H-M   'P 1'
#
loop_
_entity.id
_entity.type
_entity.pdbx_description
1 polymer ?
#
loop_
_entity_poly.entity_id
_entity_poly.type
_entity_poly.pdbx_seq_one_letter_code
_entity_poly.pdbx_strand_id
1 'polypeptide(L)'
;MQTEDGGISLHRNLYIDNKTRNPKVKGTNSFYNNVIYNWGGGGGYIAGDSSGTSHANIVGNYFISGPSTSVTAFTRGNDNFNGYVKANFYDPDKDGQLNGSELGEASSNYGGMVLVSTAYDYPPPDKVLSAADAVTAVIKGVGASLRRDSVDAVLVQQLQSYGKDGALISDEKASPMNGPGYLAPGAAPADADGDGIPDDAETDLGTDPSKDDSMAVTDGYANVERWANSLVPSTY
;
A
#
# COMPACT_ATOMS: atom_id res chain seq x y z
N MET A 1 10.82 3.79 -6.69
CA MET A 1 10.61 2.62 -7.55
C MET A 1 10.93 3.05 -8.97
N GLN A 2 11.86 2.35 -9.63
CA GLN A 2 12.25 2.60 -11.01
C GLN A 2 12.19 1.25 -11.70
N THR A 3 11.44 1.15 -12.79
CA THR A 3 11.47 -0.01 -13.67
C THR A 3 12.31 0.36 -14.89
N GLU A 4 13.36 -0.43 -15.14
CA GLU A 4 14.19 -0.29 -16.35
C GLU A 4 13.64 -1.21 -17.45
N ASP A 5 13.19 -2.40 -17.06
CA ASP A 5 12.40 -3.33 -17.87
C ASP A 5 11.11 -3.70 -17.12
N GLY A 6 9.96 -3.66 -17.82
CA GLY A 6 8.64 -3.95 -17.23
C GLY A 6 7.99 -2.76 -16.49
N GLY A 7 6.87 -3.04 -15.81
CA GLY A 7 6.09 -2.07 -15.06
C GLY A 7 5.77 -2.56 -13.65
N ILE A 8 5.40 -1.62 -12.77
CA ILE A 8 4.99 -1.93 -11.39
C ILE A 8 3.52 -1.60 -11.17
N SER A 9 2.79 -2.51 -10.53
CA SER A 9 1.43 -2.28 -10.06
C SER A 9 1.41 -2.12 -8.55
N LEU A 10 0.84 -1.02 -8.09
CA LEU A 10 0.73 -0.63 -6.69
C LEU A 10 -0.74 -0.39 -6.42
N HIS A 11 -1.39 -1.32 -5.71
CA HIS A 11 -2.77 -1.15 -5.36
C HIS A 11 -3.06 -1.49 -3.90
N ARG A 12 -3.97 -0.73 -3.29
CA ARG A 12 -4.44 -0.93 -1.91
C ARG A 12 -3.31 -0.93 -0.86
N ASN A 13 -2.24 -0.15 -1.12
CA ASN A 13 -1.15 0.07 -0.17
C ASN A 13 -1.45 1.22 0.79
N LEU A 14 -0.76 1.22 1.94
CA LEU A 14 -0.67 2.37 2.84
C LEU A 14 0.76 2.92 2.84
N TYR A 15 0.92 4.20 2.50
CA TYR A 15 2.15 4.96 2.74
C TYR A 15 1.89 5.93 3.88
N ILE A 16 2.48 5.69 5.05
CA ILE A 16 2.20 6.45 6.26
C ILE A 16 3.48 6.96 6.91
N ASP A 17 3.47 8.20 7.40
CA ASP A 17 4.49 8.78 8.28
C ASP A 17 5.92 8.83 7.69
N ASN A 18 6.07 8.74 6.36
CA ASN A 18 7.38 8.91 5.71
C ASN A 18 7.59 10.33 5.19
N LYS A 19 8.82 10.84 5.35
CA LYS A 19 9.18 12.19 4.90
C LYS A 19 9.13 12.38 3.39
N THR A 20 9.48 11.35 2.61
CA THR A 20 9.64 11.44 1.15
C THR A 20 9.52 10.05 0.53
N ARG A 21 9.30 10.01 -0.79
CA ARG A 21 9.16 8.78 -1.59
C ARG A 21 7.92 7.97 -1.17
N ASN A 22 6.75 8.61 -1.18
CA ASN A 22 5.45 8.07 -0.77
C ASN A 22 4.46 7.61 -1.87
N PRO A 23 4.83 7.22 -3.11
CA PRO A 23 6.14 6.84 -3.63
C PRO A 23 6.89 7.96 -4.37
N LYS A 24 8.16 7.70 -4.72
CA LYS A 24 8.80 8.31 -5.91
C LYS A 24 8.85 7.24 -6.99
N VAL A 25 8.18 7.47 -8.10
CA VAL A 25 8.09 6.50 -9.20
C VAL A 25 8.79 7.01 -10.45
N LYS A 26 9.24 6.07 -11.28
CA LYS A 26 9.80 6.30 -12.62
C LYS A 26 9.42 5.13 -13.52
N GLY A 27 9.37 5.38 -14.82
CA GLY A 27 9.07 4.35 -15.82
C GLY A 27 7.58 4.06 -15.88
N THR A 28 7.23 2.79 -16.06
CA THR A 28 5.85 2.31 -16.23
C THR A 28 5.25 1.97 -14.87
N ASN A 29 4.18 2.65 -14.45
CA ASN A 29 3.57 2.40 -13.16
C ASN A 29 2.04 2.51 -13.13
N SER A 30 1.41 1.62 -12.38
CA SER A 30 -0.03 1.61 -12.10
C SER A 30 -0.22 1.83 -10.60
N PHE A 31 -0.99 2.85 -10.20
CA PHE A 31 -1.16 3.31 -8.83
C PHE A 31 -2.66 3.48 -8.52
N TYR A 32 -3.30 2.39 -8.08
CA TYR A 32 -4.75 2.30 -7.90
C TYR A 32 -5.15 2.13 -6.43
N ASN A 33 -6.11 2.91 -5.93
CA ASN A 33 -6.70 2.71 -4.61
C ASN A 33 -5.69 2.62 -3.45
N ASN A 34 -4.59 3.36 -3.52
CA ASN A 34 -3.65 3.49 -2.41
C ASN A 34 -4.08 4.61 -1.47
N VAL A 35 -3.66 4.50 -0.21
CA VAL A 35 -3.87 5.52 0.82
C VAL A 35 -2.52 6.07 1.23
N ILE A 36 -2.41 7.39 1.23
CA ILE A 36 -1.18 8.08 1.60
C ILE A 36 -1.50 9.03 2.74
N TYR A 37 -0.75 8.93 3.83
CA TYR A 37 -1.00 9.62 5.09
C TYR A 37 0.27 10.33 5.58
N ASN A 38 0.15 11.59 5.99
CA ASN A 38 1.18 12.30 6.77
C ASN A 38 2.60 12.35 6.17
N TRP A 39 2.72 12.60 4.86
CA TRP A 39 3.94 12.46 4.05
C TRP A 39 5.05 13.52 4.24
N GLY A 40 5.05 14.28 5.33
CA GLY A 40 6.08 15.29 5.56
C GLY A 40 6.14 16.38 4.48
N GLY A 41 7.37 16.84 4.18
CA GLY A 41 7.66 17.84 3.15
C GLY A 41 8.08 17.28 1.79
N GLY A 42 8.11 15.96 1.61
CA GLY A 42 8.54 15.31 0.37
C GLY A 42 7.43 15.09 -0.65
N GLY A 43 6.16 15.23 -0.25
CA GLY A 43 4.98 14.93 -1.05
C GLY A 43 4.47 13.51 -0.85
N GLY A 44 3.15 13.36 -0.99
CA GLY A 44 2.44 12.08 -0.98
C GLY A 44 2.63 11.28 -2.26
N TYR A 45 3.06 11.93 -3.35
CA TYR A 45 3.49 11.28 -4.58
C TYR A 45 4.50 12.17 -5.29
N ILE A 46 5.68 11.64 -5.60
CA ILE A 46 6.74 12.37 -6.30
C ILE A 46 6.71 11.97 -7.78
N ALA A 47 6.28 12.91 -8.61
CA ALA A 47 6.02 12.73 -10.04
C ALA A 47 7.15 13.25 -10.93
N GLY A 48 8.41 13.09 -10.53
CA GLY A 48 9.53 13.52 -11.36
C GLY A 48 10.83 13.69 -10.60
N ASP A 49 11.57 14.75 -10.94
CA ASP A 49 12.95 14.99 -10.46
C ASP A 49 13.90 13.85 -10.89
N SER A 50 13.77 13.46 -12.17
CA SER A 50 14.63 12.54 -12.91
C SER A 50 14.56 12.80 -14.42
N SER A 51 15.58 12.36 -15.17
CA SER A 51 15.72 12.58 -16.61
C SER A 51 14.94 11.61 -17.51
N GLY A 52 14.44 10.49 -16.98
CA GLY A 52 13.70 9.49 -17.74
C GLY A 52 12.20 9.75 -17.81
N THR A 53 11.58 9.37 -18.93
CA THR A 53 10.12 9.45 -19.12
C THR A 53 9.40 8.44 -18.23
N SER A 54 8.28 8.87 -17.64
CA SER A 54 7.41 8.01 -16.84
C SER A 54 5.98 8.04 -17.39
N HIS A 55 5.30 6.90 -17.31
CA HIS A 55 3.94 6.69 -17.78
C HIS A 55 3.15 6.03 -16.65
N ALA A 56 2.19 6.78 -16.10
CA ALA A 56 1.52 6.41 -14.87
C ALA A 56 -0.01 6.40 -15.01
N ASN A 57 -0.66 5.33 -14.58
CA ASN A 57 -2.10 5.38 -14.25
C ASN A 57 -2.23 5.63 -12.74
N ILE A 58 -2.90 6.71 -12.33
CA ILE A 58 -3.03 7.16 -10.93
C ILE A 58 -4.53 7.33 -10.63
N VAL A 59 -5.16 6.30 -10.08
CA VAL A 59 -6.62 6.21 -10.03
C VAL A 59 -7.16 5.85 -8.65
N GLY A 60 -8.18 6.56 -8.18
CA GLY A 60 -8.94 6.14 -6.99
C GLY A 60 -8.16 6.19 -5.68
N ASN A 61 -7.05 6.93 -5.60
CA ASN A 61 -6.21 7.03 -4.40
C ASN A 61 -6.75 8.08 -3.43
N TYR A 62 -6.43 7.94 -2.13
CA TYR A 62 -6.83 8.91 -1.11
C TYR A 62 -5.59 9.44 -0.38
N PHE A 63 -5.39 10.75 -0.45
CA PHE A 63 -4.29 11.47 0.22
C PHE A 63 -4.85 12.21 1.43
N ILE A 64 -4.35 11.91 2.64
CA ILE A 64 -4.79 12.51 3.90
C ILE A 64 -3.60 13.22 4.54
N SER A 65 -3.71 14.54 4.73
CA SER A 65 -2.67 15.29 5.42
C SER A 65 -2.67 14.92 6.90
N GLY A 66 -1.49 14.69 7.46
CA GLY A 66 -1.30 14.51 8.90
C GLY A 66 -0.52 15.67 9.54
N PRO A 67 -0.18 15.57 10.83
CA PRO A 67 0.52 16.62 11.56
C PRO A 67 1.84 17.08 10.91
N SER A 68 2.57 16.15 10.30
CA SER A 68 3.85 16.40 9.62
C SER A 68 3.71 16.85 8.16
N THR A 69 2.54 16.69 7.52
CA THR A 69 2.34 17.13 6.14
C THR A 69 2.54 18.65 6.00
N SER A 70 3.48 19.04 5.15
CA SER A 70 3.85 20.44 4.93
C SER A 70 3.82 20.88 3.46
N VAL A 71 3.49 19.97 2.54
CA VAL A 71 3.35 20.22 1.10
C VAL A 71 2.15 19.45 0.56
N THR A 72 1.66 19.84 -0.62
CA THR A 72 0.54 19.18 -1.31
C THR A 72 0.82 17.71 -1.62
N ALA A 73 -0.24 16.96 -1.92
CA ALA A 73 -0.17 15.52 -2.23
C ALA A 73 0.83 15.20 -3.35
N PHE A 74 0.74 15.88 -4.49
CA PHE A 74 1.64 15.66 -5.62
C PHE A 74 2.74 16.72 -5.66
N THR A 75 3.97 16.30 -5.95
CA THR A 75 5.12 17.19 -6.04
C THR A 75 6.05 16.82 -7.19
N ARG A 76 6.84 17.80 -7.64
CA ARG A 76 7.96 17.63 -8.60
C ARG A 76 7.57 17.03 -9.96
N GLY A 77 6.32 17.22 -10.37
CA GLY A 77 5.88 16.98 -11.74
C GLY A 77 6.70 17.81 -12.73
N ASN A 78 6.94 17.24 -13.90
CA ASN A 78 7.63 17.90 -15.01
C ASN A 78 7.21 17.29 -16.36
N ASP A 79 7.78 17.81 -17.44
CA ASP A 79 7.47 17.39 -18.82
C ASP A 79 7.79 15.92 -19.12
N ASN A 80 8.60 15.26 -18.30
CA ASN A 80 8.95 13.85 -18.48
C ASN A 80 7.96 12.90 -17.77
N PHE A 81 7.05 13.41 -16.94
CA PHE A 81 6.11 12.58 -16.20
C PHE A 81 4.70 12.69 -16.79
N ASN A 82 4.22 11.61 -17.39
CA ASN A 82 2.94 11.54 -18.07
C ASN A 82 1.97 10.68 -17.25
N GLY A 83 0.91 11.30 -16.73
CA GLY A 83 -0.05 10.67 -15.84
C GLY A 83 -1.47 10.67 -16.39
N TYR A 84 -2.10 9.50 -16.45
CA TYR A 84 -3.56 9.40 -16.46
C TYR A 84 -4.04 9.48 -15.01
N VAL A 85 -4.88 10.46 -14.70
CA VAL A 85 -5.36 10.72 -13.33
C VAL A 85 -6.88 10.66 -13.29
N LYS A 86 -7.44 9.95 -12.29
CA LYS A 86 -8.90 9.87 -12.12
C LYS A 86 -9.30 9.59 -10.68
N ALA A 87 -10.37 10.22 -10.19
CA ALA A 87 -10.99 9.88 -8.91
C ALA A 87 -10.02 9.87 -7.70
N ASN A 88 -8.98 10.69 -7.71
CA ASN A 88 -8.06 10.82 -6.58
C ASN A 88 -8.60 11.87 -5.61
N PHE A 89 -8.60 11.57 -4.32
CA PHE A 89 -9.12 12.45 -3.27
C PHE A 89 -7.98 13.04 -2.45
N TYR A 90 -8.14 14.30 -2.03
CA TYR A 90 -7.22 14.95 -1.11
C TYR A 90 -7.97 15.59 0.06
N ASP A 91 -7.54 15.25 1.26
CA ASP A 91 -8.00 15.77 2.53
C ASP A 91 -6.87 16.57 3.20
N PRO A 92 -6.92 17.92 3.15
CA PRO A 92 -5.83 18.76 3.61
C PRO A 92 -5.98 19.26 5.06
N ASP A 93 -7.17 19.18 5.65
CA ASP A 93 -7.56 20.08 6.74
C ASP A 93 -7.27 19.54 8.14
N LYS A 94 -6.99 18.23 8.25
CA LYS A 94 -6.62 17.56 9.51
C LYS A 94 -7.74 17.68 10.55
N ASP A 95 -9.00 17.71 10.12
CA ASP A 95 -10.15 17.95 11.00
C ASP A 95 -10.61 16.70 11.78
N GLY A 96 -10.09 15.52 11.44
CA GLY A 96 -10.43 14.25 12.05
C GLY A 96 -11.60 13.52 11.38
N GLN A 97 -12.02 13.96 10.21
CA GLN A 97 -13.05 13.36 9.38
C GLN A 97 -12.45 12.93 8.05
N LEU A 98 -13.01 11.89 7.44
CA LEU A 98 -12.64 11.49 6.09
C LEU A 98 -13.56 12.20 5.08
N ASN A 99 -13.33 13.49 4.85
CA ASN A 99 -14.24 14.37 4.10
C ASN A 99 -13.56 15.20 3.01
N GLY A 100 -12.33 14.84 2.64
CA GLY A 100 -11.60 15.42 1.51
C GLY A 100 -12.38 15.41 0.19
N SER A 101 -11.89 16.21 -0.75
CA SER A 101 -12.51 16.42 -2.06
C SER A 101 -11.73 15.74 -3.19
N GLU A 102 -12.41 15.39 -4.27
CA GLU A 102 -11.76 14.92 -5.49
C GLU A 102 -10.84 16.02 -6.06
N LEU A 103 -9.62 15.65 -6.41
CA LEU A 103 -8.68 16.51 -7.11
C LEU A 103 -9.15 16.66 -8.56
N GLY A 104 -9.36 17.91 -9.00
CA GLY A 104 -9.62 18.18 -10.41
C GLY A 104 -8.44 17.75 -11.30
N GLU A 105 -8.73 17.21 -12.48
CA GLU A 105 -7.77 16.70 -13.47
C GLU A 105 -6.98 17.86 -14.14
N ALA A 106 -6.18 18.58 -13.37
CA ALA A 106 -5.37 19.70 -13.82
C ALA A 106 -3.90 19.51 -13.40
N SER A 107 -2.96 19.80 -14.29
CA SER A 107 -1.51 19.62 -14.04
C SER A 107 -1.05 20.27 -12.73
N SER A 108 -1.58 21.45 -12.39
CA SER A 108 -1.30 22.15 -11.13
C SER A 108 -1.67 21.37 -9.86
N ASN A 109 -2.73 20.56 -9.90
CA ASN A 109 -3.17 19.72 -8.78
C ASN A 109 -2.31 18.47 -8.64
N TYR A 110 -1.62 18.09 -9.72
CA TYR A 110 -0.77 16.91 -9.82
C TYR A 110 0.72 17.27 -9.89
N GLY A 111 1.10 18.34 -9.19
CA GLY A 111 2.50 18.74 -9.00
C GLY A 111 3.20 19.24 -10.26
N GLY A 112 2.48 19.55 -11.33
CA GLY A 112 3.02 20.02 -12.61
C GLY A 112 3.31 18.93 -13.63
N MET A 113 2.85 17.68 -13.42
CA MET A 113 3.06 16.60 -14.40
C MET A 113 2.21 16.81 -15.66
N VAL A 114 2.63 16.19 -16.77
CA VAL A 114 1.83 16.14 -17.99
C VAL A 114 0.66 15.19 -17.78
N LEU A 115 -0.56 15.65 -18.06
CA LEU A 115 -1.75 14.81 -17.99
C LEU A 115 -2.10 14.26 -19.36
N VAL A 116 -2.44 12.97 -19.41
CA VAL A 116 -2.96 12.30 -20.62
C VAL A 116 -4.43 11.95 -20.44
N SER A 117 -5.21 11.99 -21.53
CA SER A 117 -6.66 11.78 -21.49
C SER A 117 -7.08 10.31 -21.52
N THR A 118 -6.15 9.41 -21.87
CA THR A 118 -6.41 7.98 -22.02
C THR A 118 -5.50 7.22 -21.08
N ALA A 119 -6.08 6.28 -20.32
CA ALA A 119 -5.31 5.38 -19.47
C ALA A 119 -4.37 4.53 -20.32
N TYR A 120 -3.17 4.27 -19.80
CA TYR A 120 -2.28 3.29 -20.40
C TYR A 120 -2.87 1.87 -20.23
N ASP A 121 -2.59 1.00 -21.20
CA ASP A 121 -3.06 -0.40 -21.21
C ASP A 121 -2.23 -1.27 -20.24
N TYR A 122 -2.32 -0.93 -18.95
CA TYR A 122 -1.74 -1.67 -17.84
C TYR A 122 -2.88 -2.35 -17.08
N PRO A 123 -2.76 -3.64 -16.69
CA PRO A 123 -3.81 -4.32 -15.96
C PRO A 123 -4.17 -3.57 -14.66
N PRO A 124 -5.42 -3.09 -14.51
CA PRO A 124 -5.89 -2.58 -13.23
C PRO A 124 -6.19 -3.74 -12.27
N PRO A 125 -6.41 -3.46 -10.98
CA PRO A 125 -7.05 -4.45 -10.10
C PRO A 125 -8.42 -4.86 -10.67
N ASP A 126 -8.80 -6.12 -10.52
CA ASP A 126 -10.09 -6.66 -11.00
C ASP A 126 -11.28 -5.79 -10.57
N LYS A 127 -11.17 -5.22 -9.36
CA LYS A 127 -12.11 -4.24 -8.83
C LYS A 127 -11.39 -2.97 -8.41
N VAL A 128 -11.66 -1.89 -9.15
CA VAL A 128 -11.30 -0.52 -8.75
C VAL A 128 -12.37 0.00 -7.79
N LEU A 129 -11.95 0.35 -6.58
CA LEU A 129 -12.80 0.88 -5.51
C LEU A 129 -12.96 2.40 -5.64
N SER A 130 -13.95 2.96 -4.94
CA SER A 130 -13.93 4.40 -4.66
C SER A 130 -12.75 4.73 -3.74
N ALA A 131 -12.29 5.99 -3.73
CA ALA A 131 -11.18 6.39 -2.86
C ALA A 131 -11.52 6.19 -1.37
N ALA A 132 -12.76 6.43 -0.95
CA ALA A 132 -13.20 6.21 0.43
C ALA A 132 -13.28 4.72 0.79
N ASP A 133 -13.75 3.87 -0.14
CA ASP A 133 -13.74 2.42 0.04
C ASP A 133 -12.30 1.87 0.09
N ALA A 134 -11.36 2.50 -0.62
CA ALA A 134 -9.95 2.16 -0.52
C ALA A 134 -9.39 2.41 0.89
N VAL A 135 -9.77 3.52 1.54
CA VAL A 135 -9.41 3.79 2.95
C VAL A 135 -9.98 2.71 3.87
N THR A 136 -11.25 2.34 3.67
CA THR A 136 -11.90 1.26 4.44
C THR A 136 -11.18 -0.09 4.26
N ALA A 137 -10.85 -0.44 3.01
CA ALA A 137 -10.14 -1.67 2.70
C ALA A 137 -8.73 -1.70 3.31
N VAL A 138 -8.00 -0.58 3.24
CA VAL A 138 -6.65 -0.44 3.80
C VAL A 138 -6.68 -0.57 5.33
N ILE A 139 -7.56 0.13 6.03
CA ILE A 139 -7.70 0.01 7.50
C ILE A 139 -7.95 -1.45 7.90
N LYS A 140 -8.81 -2.15 7.15
CA LYS A 140 -9.15 -3.54 7.42
C LYS A 140 -7.99 -4.51 7.16
N GLY A 141 -7.29 -4.36 6.04
CA GLY A 141 -6.48 -5.44 5.48
C GLY A 141 -5.00 -5.15 5.22
N VAL A 142 -4.52 -3.91 5.36
CA VAL A 142 -3.12 -3.59 5.04
C VAL A 142 -2.14 -4.21 6.03
N GLY A 143 -0.94 -4.56 5.54
CA GLY A 143 0.17 -5.08 6.33
C GLY A 143 -0.07 -6.50 6.84
N ALA A 144 0.51 -6.82 8.00
CA ALA A 144 0.33 -8.10 8.71
C ALA A 144 -1.07 -8.19 9.35
N SER A 145 -2.12 -8.05 8.54
CA SER A 145 -3.51 -7.88 9.00
C SER A 145 -4.10 -9.11 9.68
N LEU A 146 -3.52 -10.31 9.48
CA LEU A 146 -3.89 -11.51 10.23
C LEU A 146 -3.61 -11.34 11.73
N ARG A 147 -2.43 -10.80 12.07
CA ARG A 147 -1.95 -10.59 13.44
C ARG A 147 -1.06 -9.35 13.49
N ARG A 148 -1.68 -8.20 13.70
CA ARG A 148 -0.98 -6.93 13.87
C ARG A 148 -0.25 -6.88 15.21
N ASP A 149 0.98 -6.39 15.19
CA ASP A 149 1.70 -6.07 16.41
C ASP A 149 1.32 -4.67 16.95
N SER A 150 2.02 -4.23 17.99
CA SER A 150 1.80 -2.91 18.60
C SER A 150 2.11 -1.74 17.66
N VAL A 151 3.11 -1.87 16.77
CA VAL A 151 3.48 -0.83 15.81
C VAL A 151 2.43 -0.75 14.70
N ASP A 152 2.04 -1.89 14.13
CA ASP A 152 0.94 -1.97 13.15
C ASP A 152 -0.34 -1.32 13.69
N ALA A 153 -0.69 -1.64 14.94
CA ALA A 153 -1.88 -1.08 15.59
C ALA A 153 -1.79 0.45 15.73
N VAL A 154 -0.63 0.99 16.12
CA VAL A 154 -0.42 2.45 16.22
C VAL A 154 -0.54 3.10 14.84
N LEU A 155 0.08 2.54 13.79
CA LEU A 155 0.01 3.10 12.44
C LEU A 155 -1.43 3.11 11.89
N VAL A 156 -2.20 2.04 12.14
CA VAL A 156 -3.61 1.99 11.74
C VAL A 156 -4.46 2.99 12.54
N GLN A 157 -4.22 3.14 13.84
CA GLN A 157 -4.90 4.16 14.66
C GLN A 157 -4.59 5.57 14.19
N GLN A 158 -3.35 5.86 13.81
CA GLN A 158 -2.96 7.14 13.23
C GLN A 158 -3.71 7.40 11.92
N LEU A 159 -3.79 6.42 11.02
CA LEU A 159 -4.60 6.54 9.79
C LEU A 159 -6.08 6.83 10.12
N GLN A 160 -6.65 6.12 11.09
CA GLN A 160 -8.05 6.30 11.52
C GLN A 160 -8.32 7.64 12.21
N SER A 161 -7.27 8.36 12.62
CA SER A 161 -7.39 9.71 13.18
C SER A 161 -7.68 10.78 12.12
N TYR A 162 -7.61 10.41 10.83
CA TYR A 162 -7.90 11.28 9.68
C TYR A 162 -7.24 12.67 9.82
N GLY A 163 -5.94 12.65 10.08
CA GLY A 163 -5.08 13.83 10.09
C GLY A 163 -4.76 14.41 11.46
N LYS A 164 -5.38 13.88 12.53
CA LYS A 164 -5.13 14.37 13.91
C LYS A 164 -3.86 13.85 14.54
N ASP A 165 -3.37 12.68 14.12
CA ASP A 165 -2.24 12.00 14.75
C ASP A 165 -1.21 11.53 13.70
N GLY A 166 -0.02 11.14 14.15
CA GLY A 166 1.08 10.67 13.32
C GLY A 166 2.27 11.63 13.29
N ALA A 167 3.46 11.08 13.07
CA ALA A 167 4.70 11.85 13.05
C ALA A 167 5.74 11.19 12.16
N LEU A 168 6.63 11.98 11.56
CA LEU A 168 7.81 11.40 10.90
C LEU A 168 8.69 10.70 11.94
N ILE A 169 8.84 9.39 11.79
CA ILE A 169 9.63 8.57 12.71
C ILE A 169 11.11 8.84 12.43
N SER A 170 11.82 9.41 13.41
CA SER A 170 13.27 9.67 13.34
C SER A 170 14.10 8.72 14.20
N ASP A 171 13.47 8.03 15.15
CA ASP A 171 14.08 7.04 16.04
C ASP A 171 13.04 5.95 16.30
N GLU A 172 13.30 4.74 15.81
CA GLU A 172 12.40 3.60 15.97
C GLU A 172 12.23 3.16 17.42
N LYS A 173 13.17 3.50 18.31
CA LYS A 173 13.14 3.13 19.74
C LYS A 173 12.34 4.11 20.57
N ALA A 174 12.02 5.28 20.03
CA ALA A 174 11.21 6.27 20.71
C ALA A 174 9.73 5.86 20.76
N SER A 175 9.02 6.32 21.78
CA SER A 175 7.57 6.22 21.83
C SER A 175 6.91 6.98 20.67
N PRO A 176 5.84 6.47 20.03
CA PRO A 176 5.11 5.26 20.39
C PRO A 176 5.63 3.95 19.76
N MET A 177 6.62 4.00 18.86
CA MET A 177 7.12 2.82 18.14
C MET A 177 7.77 1.80 19.09
N ASN A 178 8.63 2.26 20.00
CA ASN A 178 9.30 1.42 21.01
C ASN A 178 9.98 0.17 20.42
N GLY A 179 10.53 0.27 19.22
CA GLY A 179 11.12 -0.81 18.44
C GLY A 179 10.27 -1.25 17.25
N PRO A 180 10.59 -2.40 16.64
CA PRO A 180 9.91 -2.91 15.44
C PRO A 180 8.56 -3.59 15.72
N GLY A 181 8.04 -3.51 16.94
CA GLY A 181 6.87 -4.27 17.39
C GLY A 181 7.23 -5.59 18.08
N TYR A 182 6.32 -6.07 18.92
CA TYR A 182 6.44 -7.36 19.59
C TYR A 182 5.31 -8.29 19.14
N LEU A 183 5.68 -9.40 18.52
CA LEU A 183 4.78 -10.50 18.21
C LEU A 183 4.86 -11.52 19.35
N ALA A 184 3.76 -11.67 20.08
CA ALA A 184 3.66 -12.68 21.12
C ALA A 184 3.82 -14.08 20.51
N PRO A 185 4.65 -14.96 21.09
CA PRO A 185 4.79 -16.32 20.59
C PRO A 185 3.46 -17.06 20.69
N GLY A 186 3.08 -17.73 19.61
CA GLY A 186 1.96 -18.67 19.59
C GLY A 186 2.38 -20.07 20.02
N ALA A 187 1.41 -20.96 20.20
CA ALA A 187 1.68 -22.39 20.16
C ALA A 187 1.96 -22.78 18.71
N ALA A 188 3.05 -23.50 18.47
CA ALA A 188 3.28 -24.09 17.16
C ALA A 188 2.16 -25.11 16.88
N PRO A 189 1.52 -25.07 15.71
CA PRO A 189 0.60 -26.11 15.30
C PRO A 189 1.35 -27.46 15.18
N ALA A 190 0.59 -28.55 15.16
CA ALA A 190 1.16 -29.86 14.83
C ALA A 190 1.58 -29.87 13.36
N ASP A 191 2.76 -30.41 13.12
CA ASP A 191 3.44 -30.54 11.82
C ASP A 191 4.26 -31.83 11.94
N ALA A 192 3.69 -32.94 11.49
CA ALA A 192 4.20 -34.28 11.81
C ALA A 192 5.40 -34.69 10.95
N ASP A 193 5.59 -34.09 9.76
CA ASP A 193 6.75 -34.31 8.91
C ASP A 193 7.80 -33.19 8.97
N GLY A 194 7.46 -32.04 9.55
CA GLY A 194 8.35 -30.91 9.77
C GLY A 194 8.58 -30.06 8.52
N ASP A 195 7.69 -30.10 7.54
CA ASP A 195 7.83 -29.39 6.27
C ASP A 195 7.40 -27.91 6.32
N GLY A 196 6.82 -27.51 7.46
CA GLY A 196 6.40 -26.15 7.73
C GLY A 196 4.93 -25.87 7.41
N ILE A 197 4.12 -26.87 7.05
CA ILE A 197 2.66 -26.77 6.91
C ILE A 197 1.98 -27.48 8.10
N PRO A 198 0.98 -26.87 8.75
CA PRO A 198 0.20 -27.54 9.80
C PRO A 198 -0.58 -28.76 9.31
N ASP A 199 -0.62 -29.85 10.09
CA ASP A 199 -1.35 -31.09 9.76
C ASP A 199 -2.83 -30.85 9.40
N ASP A 200 -3.47 -29.89 10.09
CA ASP A 200 -4.87 -29.52 9.85
C ASP A 200 -5.04 -28.74 8.55
N ALA A 201 -4.11 -27.83 8.25
CA ALA A 201 -4.07 -27.10 6.98
C ALA A 201 -3.80 -28.04 5.79
N GLU A 202 -2.94 -29.04 5.97
CA GLU A 202 -2.70 -30.08 4.96
C GLU A 202 -3.96 -30.90 4.67
N THR A 203 -4.68 -31.28 5.74
CA THR A 203 -5.98 -31.96 5.59
C THR A 203 -6.98 -31.12 4.80
N ASP A 204 -7.05 -29.81 5.07
CA ASP A 204 -7.93 -28.88 4.34
C ASP A 204 -7.49 -28.64 2.88
N LEU A 205 -6.19 -28.67 2.61
CA LEU A 205 -5.60 -28.52 1.27
C LEU A 205 -5.65 -29.80 0.43
N GLY A 206 -5.90 -30.94 1.07
CA GLY A 206 -5.89 -32.26 0.46
C GLY A 206 -4.48 -32.82 0.24
N THR A 207 -3.50 -32.41 1.05
CA THR A 207 -2.12 -32.92 1.08
C THR A 207 -1.95 -33.98 2.18
N ASP A 208 -0.73 -34.49 2.40
CA ASP A 208 -0.47 -35.63 3.30
C ASP A 208 0.37 -35.20 4.52
N PRO A 209 -0.25 -35.09 5.73
CA PRO A 209 0.41 -34.68 6.98
C PRO A 209 1.64 -35.49 7.41
N SER A 210 1.95 -36.58 6.72
CA SER A 210 3.05 -37.48 7.09
C SER A 210 4.23 -37.45 6.11
N LYS A 211 4.22 -36.52 5.15
CA LYS A 211 5.14 -36.53 4.03
C LYS A 211 5.53 -35.12 3.59
N ASP A 212 6.81 -34.79 3.81
CA ASP A 212 7.44 -33.54 3.35
C ASP A 212 7.18 -33.27 1.86
N ASP A 213 6.14 -32.49 1.61
CA ASP A 213 5.63 -32.17 0.28
C ASP A 213 5.22 -30.70 0.14
N SER A 214 5.61 -29.85 1.08
CA SER A 214 5.50 -28.39 1.07
C SER A 214 5.87 -27.75 -0.26
N MET A 215 6.87 -28.30 -0.96
CA MET A 215 7.37 -27.83 -2.25
C MET A 215 6.72 -28.48 -3.47
N ALA A 216 5.79 -29.41 -3.30
CA ALA A 216 5.01 -29.99 -4.39
C ALA A 216 4.09 -28.93 -4.98
N VAL A 217 4.06 -28.85 -6.32
CA VAL A 217 3.37 -27.78 -7.05
C VAL A 217 2.05 -28.30 -7.61
N THR A 218 0.96 -27.59 -7.26
CA THR A 218 -0.39 -27.79 -7.81
C THR A 218 -0.91 -26.45 -8.32
N ASP A 219 -1.41 -26.41 -9.56
CA ASP A 219 -1.95 -25.20 -10.20
C ASP A 219 -1.00 -23.98 -10.21
N GLY A 220 0.31 -24.25 -10.27
CA GLY A 220 1.36 -23.23 -10.34
C GLY A 220 1.85 -22.70 -9.00
N TYR A 221 1.33 -23.21 -7.88
CA TYR A 221 1.75 -22.85 -6.53
C TYR A 221 2.23 -24.08 -5.75
N ALA A 222 3.28 -23.93 -4.96
CA ALA A 222 3.71 -24.93 -3.99
C ALA A 222 2.65 -25.09 -2.87
N ASN A 223 2.58 -26.24 -2.22
CA ASN A 223 1.65 -26.48 -1.11
C ASN A 223 1.82 -25.44 0.01
N VAL A 224 3.05 -25.03 0.32
CA VAL A 224 3.33 -23.97 1.30
C VAL A 224 2.79 -22.60 0.87
N GLU A 225 2.79 -22.31 -0.44
CA GLU A 225 2.21 -21.07 -0.98
C GLU A 225 0.68 -21.13 -0.96
N ARG A 226 0.10 -22.30 -1.28
CA ARG A 226 -1.34 -22.52 -1.18
C ARG A 226 -1.83 -22.33 0.25
N TRP A 227 -1.10 -22.88 1.23
CA TRP A 227 -1.35 -22.66 2.63
C TRP A 227 -1.24 -21.19 3.01
N ALA A 228 -0.12 -20.53 2.70
CA ALA A 228 0.08 -19.12 3.04
C ALA A 228 -1.02 -18.21 2.46
N ASN A 229 -1.46 -18.47 1.23
CA ASN A 229 -2.55 -17.73 0.57
C ASN A 229 -3.94 -18.03 1.15
N SER A 230 -4.11 -19.13 1.88
CA SER A 230 -5.37 -19.47 2.56
C SER A 230 -5.56 -18.74 3.89
N LEU A 231 -4.46 -18.29 4.52
CA LEU A 231 -4.47 -17.72 5.87
C LEU A 231 -5.26 -16.42 5.98
N VAL A 232 -5.30 -15.63 4.91
CA VAL A 232 -6.08 -14.40 4.83
C VAL A 232 -6.94 -14.47 3.57
N PRO A 233 -8.28 -14.45 3.70
CA PRO A 233 -9.16 -14.48 2.54
C PRO A 233 -8.81 -13.37 1.56
N SER A 234 -8.75 -13.73 0.29
CA SER A 234 -8.48 -12.76 -0.76
C SER A 234 -9.59 -11.70 -0.78
N THR A 235 -9.22 -10.43 -0.61
CA THR A 235 -10.18 -9.31 -0.61
C THR A 235 -10.38 -8.71 -2.00
N TYR A 236 -10.14 -9.47 -3.07
CA TYR A 236 -10.11 -8.94 -4.45
C TYR A 236 -11.48 -8.44 -4.91
#